data_AF-A0A918NK89-F1
#
_entry.id   AF-A0A918NK89-F1
#
_cell.length_a   1.000
_cell.length_b   1.000
_cell.length_c   1.000
_cell.angle_alpha   90.00
_cell.angle_beta   90.00
_cell.angle_gamma   90.00
#
_symmetry.space_group_name_H-M   'P 1'
#
loop_
_entity.id
_entity.type
_entity.pdbx_description
1 polymer ?
#
loop_
_entity_poly.entity_id
_entity_poly.type
_entity_poly.pdbx_seq_one_letter_code
_entity_poly.pdbx_strand_id
1 'polypeptide(L)'
;MKRFCLAAFLLAACQPANTDETKVTADTELNTAAPVDVIAVKEGIVQLRLLDPVAEPRACIVPIRVENGLDADVNVTMIGFTVTGPGDDTKGNMFAPAAAAGESSEARVILEGQSCDAFDTLTIPEVLCKADGENCAAKVDLIDGDELRFSQAG
;
A
#
# COMPACT_ATOMS: atom_id res chain seq x y z
N MET A 1 -45.55 -52.55 -17.45
CA MET A 1 -44.17 -52.59 -16.92
C MET A 1 -43.22 -52.69 -18.10
N LYS A 2 -42.44 -51.65 -18.39
CA LYS A 2 -41.49 -51.62 -19.50
C LYS A 2 -40.14 -51.11 -18.98
N ARG A 3 -39.16 -52.02 -18.96
CA ARG A 3 -37.74 -51.74 -18.77
C ARG A 3 -37.17 -51.25 -20.10
N PHE A 4 -36.34 -50.21 -20.10
CA PHE A 4 -35.42 -49.92 -21.20
C PHE A 4 -34.07 -49.45 -20.65
N CYS A 5 -33.02 -49.99 -21.26
CA CYS A 5 -31.63 -50.05 -20.83
C CYS A 5 -30.78 -48.82 -21.22
N LEU A 6 -29.59 -48.76 -20.61
CA LEU A 6 -28.41 -47.90 -20.85
C LEU A 6 -28.08 -47.60 -22.33
N ALA A 7 -27.43 -46.46 -22.57
CA ALA A 7 -26.19 -46.40 -23.37
C ALA A 7 -25.39 -45.11 -23.08
N ALA A 8 -24.13 -45.30 -22.70
CA ALA A 8 -23.09 -44.28 -22.68
C ALA A 8 -22.60 -43.98 -24.11
N PHE A 9 -22.31 -42.72 -24.41
CA PHE A 9 -21.58 -42.27 -25.61
C PHE A 9 -20.34 -41.52 -25.12
N LEU A 10 -19.16 -42.15 -25.15
CA LEU A 10 -18.20 -42.23 -26.26
C LEU A 10 -17.42 -40.92 -26.48
N LEU A 11 -16.17 -41.00 -26.02
CA LEU A 11 -15.05 -40.14 -26.32
C LEU A 11 -14.88 -39.98 -27.84
N ALA A 12 -14.83 -38.75 -28.32
CA ALA A 12 -14.19 -38.40 -29.59
C ALA A 12 -12.94 -37.58 -29.28
N ALA A 13 -11.79 -38.25 -29.36
CA ALA A 13 -10.50 -37.61 -29.53
C ALA A 13 -10.38 -37.14 -30.98
N CYS A 14 -10.10 -35.84 -31.20
CA CYS A 14 -9.52 -35.36 -32.44
C CYS A 14 -8.12 -34.83 -32.13
N GLN A 15 -7.13 -35.51 -32.71
CA GLN A 15 -5.71 -35.13 -32.72
C GLN A 15 -5.41 -34.15 -33.89
N PRO A 16 -4.22 -33.53 -33.92
CA PRO A 16 -3.98 -32.21 -34.52
C PRO A 16 -3.43 -32.26 -35.94
N ALA A 17 -3.46 -31.12 -36.65
CA ALA A 17 -2.57 -30.83 -37.77
C ALA A 17 -2.29 -29.33 -37.87
N ASN A 18 -1.00 -28.98 -37.93
CA ASN A 18 -0.42 -27.64 -37.99
C ASN A 18 -0.53 -26.97 -39.39
N THR A 19 -0.17 -25.66 -39.40
CA THR A 19 0.51 -24.92 -40.50
C THR A 19 -0.43 -24.27 -41.53
N ASP A 20 -0.42 -22.97 -41.88
CA ASP A 20 0.36 -21.78 -41.49
C ASP A 20 -0.40 -20.50 -41.93
N GLU A 21 -0.01 -19.37 -41.33
CA GLU A 21 -0.07 -17.96 -41.81
C GLU A 21 -1.36 -17.33 -42.38
N THR A 22 -1.95 -16.41 -41.61
CA THR A 22 -2.21 -15.03 -42.05
C THR A 22 -2.31 -14.10 -40.82
N LYS A 23 -1.38 -13.15 -40.72
CA LYS A 23 -1.37 -12.04 -39.76
C LYS A 23 -2.54 -11.09 -40.03
N VAL A 24 -3.37 -10.77 -39.03
CA VAL A 24 -3.87 -9.41 -38.76
C VAL A 24 -4.06 -9.24 -37.26
N THR A 25 -3.30 -8.29 -36.73
CA THR A 25 -3.31 -7.70 -35.39
C THR A 25 -4.51 -6.77 -35.23
N ALA A 26 -5.16 -6.78 -34.07
CA ALA A 26 -5.89 -5.67 -33.40
C ALA A 26 -7.02 -6.26 -32.56
N ASP A 27 -7.29 -5.88 -31.33
CA ASP A 27 -6.55 -5.12 -30.33
C ASP A 27 -7.15 -5.61 -29.01
N THR A 28 -6.27 -5.88 -28.06
CA THR A 28 -6.62 -6.21 -26.69
C THR A 28 -7.33 -5.00 -26.09
N GLU A 29 -8.64 -5.10 -25.89
CA GLU A 29 -9.38 -4.07 -25.17
C GLU A 29 -8.83 -3.92 -23.75
N LEU A 30 -8.26 -2.73 -23.55
CA LEU A 30 -7.78 -2.15 -22.32
C LEU A 30 -8.78 -2.35 -21.18
N ASN A 31 -8.47 -3.27 -20.26
CA ASN A 31 -8.70 -3.01 -18.85
C ASN A 31 -7.45 -2.34 -18.28
N THR A 32 -7.25 -1.08 -18.68
CA THR A 32 -6.34 -0.16 -17.99
C THR A 32 -7.05 0.26 -16.72
N ALA A 33 -6.92 -0.56 -15.67
CA ALA A 33 -6.82 0.02 -14.34
C ALA A 33 -5.70 1.07 -14.44
N ALA A 34 -6.00 2.31 -14.05
CA ALA A 34 -5.02 3.39 -14.02
C ALA A 34 -3.70 2.87 -13.42
N PRO A 35 -2.52 3.26 -13.96
CA PRO A 35 -1.28 2.90 -13.30
C PRO A 35 -1.40 3.40 -11.86
N VAL A 36 -1.33 2.47 -10.90
CA VAL A 36 -0.92 2.84 -9.55
C VAL A 36 0.38 3.58 -9.79
N ASP A 37 0.42 4.88 -9.50
CA ASP A 37 1.64 5.67 -9.64
C ASP A 37 2.72 4.91 -8.87
N VAL A 38 3.58 4.21 -9.61
CA VAL A 38 4.79 3.62 -9.07
C VAL A 38 5.70 4.81 -8.87
N ILE A 39 5.48 5.50 -7.74
CA ILE A 39 6.40 6.52 -7.25
C ILE A 39 7.73 5.78 -7.10
N ALA A 40 8.68 6.13 -7.96
CA ALA A 40 9.99 5.50 -7.95
C ALA A 40 10.61 5.72 -6.57
N VAL A 41 10.97 4.63 -5.89
CA VAL A 41 11.63 4.66 -4.59
C VAL A 41 12.95 5.41 -4.74
N LYS A 42 13.16 6.46 -3.94
CA LYS A 42 14.37 7.27 -4.00
C LYS A 42 15.53 6.56 -3.31
N GLU A 43 16.56 6.22 -4.08
CA GLU A 43 17.76 5.55 -3.58
C GLU A 43 18.41 6.28 -2.39
N GLY A 44 18.90 5.50 -1.42
CA GLY A 44 19.67 5.95 -0.27
C GLY A 44 18.88 6.57 0.88
N ILE A 45 17.55 6.71 0.76
CA ILE A 45 16.68 7.26 1.82
C ILE A 45 15.45 6.39 2.07
N VAL A 46 14.85 6.56 3.24
CA VAL A 46 13.55 5.96 3.59
C VAL A 46 12.52 7.06 3.60
N GLN A 47 11.52 7.02 2.73
CA GLN A 47 10.46 8.04 2.71
C GLN A 47 9.22 7.53 3.45
N LEU A 48 8.73 8.31 4.40
CA LEU A 48 7.41 8.13 5.01
C LEU A 48 6.49 9.12 4.34
N ARG A 49 5.50 8.64 3.59
CA ARG A 49 4.57 9.46 2.83
C ARG A 49 3.16 9.33 3.38
N LEU A 50 2.55 10.45 3.73
CA LEU A 50 1.12 10.49 4.01
C LEU A 50 0.36 10.32 2.69
N LEU A 51 -0.61 9.41 2.69
CA LEU A 51 -1.58 9.28 1.61
C LEU A 51 -2.90 9.92 2.03
N ASP A 52 -3.81 10.07 1.08
CA ASP A 52 -5.13 10.63 1.33
C ASP A 52 -5.86 9.84 2.42
N PRO A 53 -6.37 10.52 3.47
CA PRO A 53 -7.14 9.88 4.50
C PRO A 53 -8.40 9.20 3.94
N VAL A 54 -8.71 8.01 4.45
CA VAL A 54 -9.88 7.23 4.06
C VAL A 54 -10.91 7.30 5.18
N ALA A 55 -12.08 7.88 4.86
CA ALA A 55 -13.20 7.95 5.79
C ALA A 55 -13.87 6.58 5.95
N GLU A 56 -14.01 6.14 7.20
CA GLU A 56 -14.79 4.97 7.60
C GLU A 56 -15.97 5.40 8.49
N PRO A 57 -17.04 4.59 8.61
CA PRO A 57 -18.25 4.97 9.36
C PRO A 57 -18.02 5.41 10.81
N ARG A 58 -16.90 5.02 11.42
CA ARG A 58 -16.56 5.30 12.82
C ARG A 58 -15.10 5.68 13.04
N ALA A 59 -14.34 5.91 11.97
CA ALA A 59 -12.93 6.23 12.08
C ALA A 59 -12.45 7.00 10.85
N CYS A 60 -11.36 7.71 11.00
CA CYS A 60 -10.51 8.11 9.89
C CYS A 60 -9.30 7.18 9.83
N ILE A 61 -9.02 6.61 8.66
CA ILE A 61 -7.81 5.83 8.42
C ILE A 61 -6.84 6.73 7.66
N VAL A 62 -5.67 6.99 8.22
CA VAL A 62 -4.58 7.70 7.55
C VAL A 62 -3.55 6.66 7.09
N PRO A 63 -3.48 6.34 5.79
CA PRO A 63 -2.48 5.43 5.27
C PRO A 63 -1.12 6.15 5.19
N ILE A 64 -0.07 5.45 5.56
CA ILE A 64 1.31 5.94 5.49
C ILE A 64 2.13 4.93 4.71
N ARG A 65 2.66 5.36 3.56
CA ARG A 65 3.55 4.53 2.76
C ARG A 65 4.98 4.68 3.24
N VAL A 66 5.67 3.56 3.42
CA VAL A 66 7.10 3.50 3.71
C VAL A 66 7.81 3.06 2.43
N GLU A 67 8.60 3.94 1.83
CA GLU A 67 9.36 3.69 0.59
C GLU A 67 10.83 3.48 0.98
N ASN A 68 11.37 2.28 0.79
CA ASN A 68 12.70 1.91 1.26
C ASN A 68 13.75 1.95 0.13
N GLY A 69 14.50 3.05 0.03
CA GLY A 69 15.60 3.18 -0.91
C GLY A 69 16.94 2.62 -0.43
N LEU A 70 16.97 1.89 0.70
CA LEU A 70 18.20 1.27 1.21
C LEU A 70 18.38 -0.15 0.65
N ASP A 71 19.60 -0.66 0.75
CA ASP A 71 19.99 -2.00 0.29
C ASP A 71 19.64 -3.12 1.29
N ALA A 72 18.85 -2.82 2.32
CA ALA A 72 18.47 -3.73 3.41
C ALA A 72 17.01 -3.53 3.79
N ASP A 73 16.40 -4.55 4.39
CA ASP A 73 15.02 -4.47 4.88
C ASP A 73 14.90 -3.44 6.01
N VAL A 74 13.90 -2.58 5.92
CA VAL A 74 13.68 -1.49 6.88
C VAL A 74 12.43 -1.72 7.70
N ASN A 75 12.56 -1.49 9.00
CA ASN A 75 11.44 -1.39 9.94
C ASN A 75 11.33 0.06 10.42
N VAL A 76 10.13 0.62 10.30
CA VAL A 76 9.81 1.98 10.74
C VAL A 76 8.75 1.91 11.85
N THR A 77 8.94 2.71 12.89
CA THR A 77 7.98 2.86 13.98
C THR A 77 7.87 4.33 14.37
N MET A 78 6.65 4.83 14.52
CA MET A 78 6.38 6.16 15.08
C MET A 78 5.84 5.99 16.49
N ILE A 79 6.55 6.54 17.48
CA ILE A 79 6.17 6.43 18.89
C ILE A 79 5.55 7.74 19.36
N GLY A 80 4.41 7.64 20.04
CA GLY A 80 3.76 8.77 20.71
C GLY A 80 3.34 9.89 19.75
N PHE A 81 2.95 9.55 18.52
CA PHE A 81 2.46 10.56 17.59
C PHE A 81 1.19 11.21 18.16
N THR A 82 0.97 12.47 17.81
CA THR A 82 -0.26 13.21 18.09
C THR A 82 -0.84 13.69 16.77
N VAL A 83 -2.14 13.48 16.56
CA VAL A 83 -2.88 14.06 15.44
C VAL A 83 -3.74 15.19 15.98
N THR A 84 -3.63 16.37 15.38
CA THR A 84 -4.33 17.60 15.77
C THR A 84 -5.09 18.18 14.59
N GLY A 85 -6.08 19.04 14.87
CA GLY A 85 -6.86 19.76 13.87
C GLY A 85 -8.06 20.47 14.50
N PRO A 86 -9.11 20.79 13.73
CA PRO A 86 -10.33 21.40 14.26
C PRO A 86 -11.12 20.52 15.25
N GLY A 87 -10.89 19.20 15.25
CA GLY A 87 -11.51 18.24 16.17
C GLY A 87 -10.73 18.02 17.47
N ASP A 88 -11.01 16.90 18.14
CA ASP A 88 -10.30 16.49 19.35
C ASP A 88 -8.94 15.85 19.02
N ASP A 89 -7.88 16.30 19.69
CA ASP A 89 -6.55 15.70 19.57
C ASP A 89 -6.56 14.20 19.87
N THR A 90 -5.87 13.40 19.04
CA THR A 90 -5.74 11.96 19.20
C THR A 90 -4.26 11.56 19.25
N LYS A 91 -3.92 10.48 19.98
CA LYS A 91 -2.53 10.02 20.15
C LYS A 91 -2.40 8.53 19.90
N GLY A 92 -1.23 8.09 19.45
CA GLY A 92 -1.00 6.67 19.21
C GLY A 92 0.45 6.30 18.90
N ASN A 93 0.61 5.05 18.47
CA ASN A 93 1.84 4.50 17.94
C ASN A 93 1.54 3.84 16.60
N MET A 94 2.49 3.88 15.68
CA MET A 94 2.39 3.22 14.38
C MET A 94 3.57 2.27 14.22
N PHE A 95 3.28 1.03 13.83
CA PHE A 95 4.26 -0.02 13.57
C PHE A 95 4.08 -0.46 12.12
N ALA A 96 4.98 -0.04 11.25
CA ALA A 96 4.91 -0.42 9.85
C ALA A 96 5.35 -1.88 9.66
N PRO A 97 4.72 -2.64 8.75
CA PRO A 97 5.34 -3.85 8.21
C PRO A 97 6.72 -3.52 7.63
N ALA A 98 7.65 -4.49 7.69
CA ALA A 98 8.96 -4.31 7.08
C ALA A 98 8.82 -4.02 5.57
N ALA A 99 9.58 -3.05 5.08
CA ALA A 99 9.73 -2.78 3.66
C ALA A 99 11.04 -3.40 3.18
N ALA A 100 10.97 -4.32 2.21
CA ALA A 100 12.17 -4.93 1.65
C ALA A 100 13.05 -3.89 0.94
N ALA A 101 14.31 -4.23 0.69
CA ALA A 101 15.24 -3.36 -0.04
C ALA A 101 14.68 -2.96 -1.42
N GLY A 102 14.58 -1.66 -1.69
CA GLY A 102 14.03 -1.12 -2.94
C GLY A 102 12.50 -1.22 -3.08
N GLU A 103 11.79 -1.72 -2.07
CA GLU A 103 10.34 -1.90 -2.09
C GLU A 103 9.63 -0.91 -1.17
N SER A 104 8.29 -1.02 -1.11
CA SER A 104 7.45 -0.22 -0.22
C SER A 104 6.53 -1.08 0.64
N SER A 105 6.25 -0.63 1.86
CA SER A 105 5.18 -1.17 2.71
C SER A 105 4.15 -0.09 3.04
N GLU A 106 2.98 -0.49 3.54
CA GLU A 106 1.93 0.42 3.99
C GLU A 106 1.63 0.17 5.47
N ALA A 107 1.62 1.25 6.25
CA ALA A 107 1.11 1.29 7.61
C ALA A 107 -0.17 2.12 7.66
N ARG A 108 -0.94 1.96 8.73
CA ARG A 108 -2.20 2.68 8.92
C ARG A 108 -2.27 3.26 10.33
N VAL A 109 -2.62 4.53 10.41
CA VAL A 109 -3.06 5.19 11.65
C VAL A 109 -4.58 5.21 11.64
N ILE A 110 -5.21 4.71 12.70
CA ILE A 110 -6.66 4.64 12.84
C ILE A 110 -7.09 5.63 13.92
N LEU A 111 -7.89 6.62 13.55
CA LEU A 111 -8.41 7.67 14.43
C LEU A 111 -9.89 7.41 14.65
N GLU A 112 -10.25 6.88 15.82
CA GLU A 112 -11.63 6.50 16.12
C GLU A 112 -12.50 7.72 16.47
N GLY A 113 -13.76 7.69 16.05
CA GLY A 113 -14.80 8.61 16.53
C GLY A 113 -14.83 9.99 15.89
N GLN A 114 -13.96 10.28 14.92
CA GLN A 114 -13.87 11.57 14.23
C GLN A 114 -13.80 11.38 12.71
N SER A 115 -14.25 12.39 11.96
CA SER A 115 -14.12 12.44 10.51
C SER A 115 -12.70 12.86 10.09
N CYS A 116 -12.28 12.55 8.86
CA CYS A 116 -10.93 12.86 8.41
C CYS A 116 -10.63 14.35 8.27
N ASP A 117 -11.65 15.18 7.99
CA ASP A 117 -11.56 16.64 7.91
C ASP A 117 -11.37 17.31 9.29
N ALA A 118 -11.45 16.54 10.38
CA ALA A 118 -11.19 17.02 11.73
C ALA A 118 -9.70 17.12 12.07
N PHE A 119 -8.81 16.67 11.17
CA PHE A 119 -7.37 16.57 11.39
C PHE A 119 -6.59 17.19 10.23
N ASP A 120 -5.53 17.93 10.54
CA ASP A 120 -4.66 18.56 9.54
C ASP A 120 -3.16 18.31 9.78
N THR A 121 -2.79 17.91 11.00
CA THR A 121 -1.39 17.78 11.40
C THR A 121 -1.14 16.48 12.15
N LEU A 122 -0.11 15.74 11.74
CA LEU A 122 0.43 14.56 12.42
C LEU A 122 1.81 14.91 12.98
N THR A 123 1.87 15.11 14.28
CA THR A 123 3.11 15.40 15.01
C THR A 123 3.79 14.11 15.45
N ILE A 124 5.07 13.94 15.09
CA ILE A 124 5.86 12.76 15.46
C ILE A 124 7.06 13.21 16.29
N PRO A 125 7.13 12.87 17.60
CA PRO A 125 8.28 13.20 18.42
C PRO A 125 9.48 12.27 18.15
N GLU A 126 9.22 11.00 17.82
CA GLU A 126 10.27 10.01 17.60
C GLU A 126 9.92 9.06 16.46
N VAL A 127 10.80 9.01 15.46
CA VAL A 127 10.79 7.99 14.41
C VAL A 127 11.95 7.03 14.64
N LEU A 128 11.61 5.77 14.92
CA LEU A 128 12.56 4.68 15.01
C LEU A 128 12.66 4.00 13.64
N CYS A 129 13.86 4.01 13.06
CA CYS A 129 14.18 3.33 11.80
C CYS A 129 15.31 2.34 12.04
N LYS A 130 15.11 1.08 11.63
CA LYS A 130 16.16 0.05 11.64
C LYS A 130 16.32 -0.61 10.29
N ALA A 131 17.56 -0.67 9.80
CA ALA A 131 17.99 -1.42 8.62
C ALA A 131 19.05 -2.44 9.07
N ASP A 132 18.80 -3.74 8.91
CA ASP A 132 19.68 -4.82 9.41
C ASP A 132 20.10 -4.68 10.89
N GLY A 133 19.24 -4.06 11.71
CA GLY A 133 19.50 -3.81 13.13
C GLY A 133 20.29 -2.53 13.43
N GLU A 134 20.80 -1.83 12.41
CA GLU A 134 21.43 -0.52 12.54
C GLU A 134 20.41 0.62 12.48
N ASN A 135 20.70 1.73 13.16
CA ASN A 135 19.82 2.91 13.17
C ASN A 135 19.88 3.64 11.82
N CYS A 136 18.73 3.81 11.16
CA CYS A 136 18.59 4.56 9.91
C CYS A 136 17.78 5.86 10.04
N ALA A 137 17.49 6.34 11.25
CA ALA A 137 16.59 7.49 11.46
C ALA A 137 17.07 8.77 10.75
N ALA A 138 18.40 8.97 10.61
CA ALA A 138 18.96 10.10 9.88
C ALA A 138 18.74 10.06 8.36
N LYS A 139 18.27 8.92 7.82
CA LYS A 139 17.93 8.74 6.41
C LYS A 139 16.42 8.80 6.15
N VAL A 140 15.63 9.10 7.18
CA VAL A 140 14.18 9.22 7.06
C VAL A 140 13.81 10.59 6.52
N ASP A 141 13.01 10.60 5.46
CA ASP A 141 12.40 11.79 4.86
C ASP A 141 10.88 11.73 5.05
N LEU A 142 10.29 12.83 5.51
CA LEU A 142 8.84 12.93 5.77
C LEU A 142 8.18 13.66 4.62
N ILE A 143 7.25 13.00 3.94
CA ILE A 143 6.53 13.56 2.80
C ILE A 143 5.08 13.80 3.18
N ASP A 144 4.69 15.07 3.20
CA ASP A 144 3.33 15.52 3.47
C ASP A 144 2.35 14.97 2.43
N GLY A 145 1.09 14.85 2.85
CA GLY A 145 -0.05 14.61 1.97
C GLY A 145 -0.79 15.92 1.69
N ASP A 146 -1.85 15.82 0.90
CA ASP A 146 -2.65 16.99 0.51
C ASP A 146 -3.49 17.52 1.67
N GLU A 147 -4.10 16.62 2.46
CA GLU A 147 -4.99 16.98 3.57
C GLU A 147 -4.31 16.94 4.95
N LEU A 148 -3.26 16.14 5.09
CA LEU A 148 -2.56 15.94 6.36
C LEU A 148 -1.05 16.18 6.18
N ARG A 149 -0.45 16.87 7.14
CA ARG A 149 0.99 17.22 7.12
C ARG A 149 1.73 16.65 8.31
N PHE A 150 2.99 16.29 8.11
CA PHE A 150 3.87 15.98 9.21
C PHE A 150 4.31 17.25 9.94
N SER A 151 4.44 17.15 11.25
CA SER A 151 5.13 18.13 12.08
C SER A 151 6.16 17.39 12.94
N GLN A 152 7.44 17.75 12.82
CA GLN A 152 8.46 17.22 13.72
C GLN A 152 8.46 18.05 15.00
N ALA A 153 8.14 17.41 16.13
CA ALA A 153 8.41 17.99 17.43
C ALA A 153 9.88 17.70 17.77
N GLY A 154 10.74 18.71 17.57
CA GLY A 154 12.15 18.67 17.94
C GLY A 154 12.38 18.87 19.44
#